data_AF-A0A7J3KDT5-F1
#
_entry.id   AF-A0A7J3KDT5-F1
#
_cell.length_a   1.000
_cell.length_b   1.000
_cell.length_c   1.000
_cell.angle_alpha   90.00
_cell.angle_beta   90.00
_cell.angle_gamma   90.00
#
_symmetry.space_group_name_H-M   'P 1'
#
loop_
_entity.id
_entity.type
_entity.pdbx_description
1 polymer ?
#
loop_
_entity_poly.entity_id
_entity_poly.type
_entity_poly.pdbx_seq_one_letter_code
_entity_poly.pdbx_strand_id
1 'polypeptide(L)'
;MEEYEIEEKIKEGWIKAWFAIEVMASNKELTENALKNHIEKMSRAKDLLIIDKKFLDIEKIEVKDKNFREAYSQVAEVTFLVKDLFSLVVAVVLYGPSAIEILEPKERKIKIDEIQNISNFIAGLMHQFAQAGPGGIVIKA
;
A
#
# COMPACT_ATOMS: atom_id res chain seq x y z
N MET A 1 6.42 -18.31 2.34
CA MET A 1 7.23 -18.51 1.13
C MET A 1 8.65 -18.76 1.60
N GLU A 2 9.30 -19.75 1.02
CA GLU A 2 10.70 -20.04 1.34
C GLU A 2 11.63 -19.01 0.68
N GLU A 3 12.82 -18.81 1.24
CA GLU A 3 13.77 -17.80 0.77
C GLU A 3 14.18 -17.99 -0.70
N TYR A 4 14.34 -19.25 -1.15
CA TYR A 4 14.68 -19.56 -2.53
C TYR A 4 13.59 -19.12 -3.53
N GLU A 5 12.31 -19.25 -3.17
CA GLU A 5 11.19 -18.85 -4.03
C GLU A 5 11.16 -17.34 -4.22
N ILE A 6 11.51 -16.59 -3.16
CA ILE A 6 11.60 -15.13 -3.20
C ILE A 6 12.72 -14.70 -4.13
N GLU A 7 13.90 -15.32 -4.02
CA GLU A 7 15.03 -15.02 -4.90
C GLU A 7 14.73 -15.33 -6.37
N GLU A 8 14.07 -16.46 -6.67
CA GLU A 8 13.65 -16.79 -8.02
C GLU A 8 12.70 -15.75 -8.60
N LYS A 9 11.69 -15.32 -7.83
CA LYS A 9 10.77 -14.25 -8.24
C LYS A 9 11.50 -12.94 -8.53
N ILE A 10 12.45 -12.55 -7.69
CA ILE A 10 13.27 -11.35 -7.92
C ILE A 10 14.07 -11.49 -9.22
N LYS A 11 14.66 -12.65 -9.50
CA LYS A 11 15.37 -12.93 -10.78
C LYS A 11 14.44 -12.90 -11.99
N GLU A 12 13.17 -13.28 -11.83
CA GLU A 12 12.12 -13.13 -12.85
C GLU A 12 11.69 -11.66 -13.05
N GLY A 13 12.22 -10.73 -12.26
CA GLY A 13 11.91 -9.31 -12.33
C GLY A 13 10.76 -8.89 -11.42
N TRP A 14 10.44 -9.64 -10.37
CA TRP A 14 9.59 -9.12 -9.30
C TRP A 14 10.37 -8.15 -8.40
N ILE A 15 9.67 -7.30 -7.67
CA ILE A 15 10.21 -6.34 -6.73
C ILE A 15 9.80 -6.79 -5.33
N LYS A 16 10.76 -6.90 -4.41
CA LYS A 16 10.47 -7.06 -2.98
C LYS A 16 10.36 -5.66 -2.38
N ALA A 17 9.22 -5.39 -1.77
CA ALA A 17 8.94 -4.11 -1.14
C ALA A 17 8.35 -4.29 0.25
N TRP A 18 8.36 -3.20 1.00
CA TRP A 18 7.79 -3.09 2.33
C TRP A 18 6.87 -1.86 2.40
N PHE A 19 5.70 -2.03 3.01
CA PHE A 19 4.77 -0.96 3.34
C PHE A 19 4.59 -0.86 4.85
N ALA A 20 4.48 0.38 5.35
CA ALA A 20 3.80 0.68 6.61
C ALA A 20 2.43 1.29 6.30
N ILE A 21 1.37 0.63 6.74
CA ILE A 21 -0.01 1.11 6.57
C ILE A 21 -0.59 1.44 7.94
N GLU A 22 -1.04 2.68 8.11
CA GLU A 22 -1.62 3.18 9.35
C GLU A 22 -3.12 3.40 9.18
N VAL A 23 -3.89 3.02 10.20
CA VAL A 23 -5.30 3.37 10.31
C VAL A 23 -5.54 4.02 11.66
N MET A 24 -6.36 5.07 11.64
CA MET A 24 -6.84 5.76 12.84
C MET A 24 -8.37 5.73 12.86
N ALA A 25 -8.96 5.36 14.00
CA ALA A 25 -10.41 5.35 14.19
C ALA A 25 -10.81 5.76 15.62
N SER A 26 -12.11 5.97 15.85
CA SER A 26 -12.66 6.44 17.13
C SER A 26 -12.66 5.37 18.24
N ASN A 27 -12.53 4.09 17.89
CA ASN A 27 -12.41 3.01 18.87
C ASN A 27 -11.46 1.90 18.38
N LYS A 28 -10.94 1.14 19.34
CA LYS A 28 -9.92 0.10 19.15
C LYS A 28 -10.36 -0.99 18.17
N GLU A 29 -11.59 -1.47 18.28
CA GLU A 29 -12.09 -2.56 17.44
C GLU A 29 -12.23 -2.14 15.98
N LEU A 30 -12.72 -0.94 15.72
CA LEU A 30 -12.79 -0.37 14.37
C LEU A 30 -11.39 -0.23 13.76
N THR A 31 -10.42 0.26 14.52
CA THR A 31 -9.03 0.37 14.05
C THR A 31 -8.48 -1.00 13.66
N GLU A 32 -8.61 -2.00 14.54
CA GLU A 32 -8.07 -3.35 14.32
C GLU A 32 -8.73 -4.03 13.11
N ASN A 33 -10.06 -4.01 13.04
CA ASN A 33 -10.80 -4.66 11.97
C ASN A 33 -10.59 -3.95 10.62
N ALA A 34 -10.53 -2.63 10.60
CA ALA A 34 -10.28 -1.87 9.38
C ALA A 34 -8.91 -2.22 8.79
N LEU A 35 -7.86 -2.24 9.62
CA LEU A 35 -6.51 -2.55 9.16
C LEU A 35 -6.39 -4.01 8.71
N LYS A 36 -6.92 -4.97 9.48
CA LYS A 36 -6.95 -6.39 9.08
C LYS A 36 -7.65 -6.60 7.74
N ASN A 37 -8.83 -6.01 7.56
CA ASN A 37 -9.58 -6.11 6.31
C ASN A 37 -8.84 -5.48 5.13
N HIS A 38 -8.10 -4.41 5.37
CA HIS A 38 -7.30 -3.75 4.34
C HIS A 38 -6.14 -4.62 3.88
N ILE A 39 -5.40 -5.23 4.81
CA ILE A 39 -4.32 -6.18 4.49
C ILE A 39 -4.88 -7.46 3.84
N GLU A 40 -6.08 -7.90 4.23
CA GLU A 40 -6.74 -9.06 3.60
C GLU A 40 -7.19 -8.78 2.15
N LYS A 41 -7.52 -7.53 1.80
CA LYS A 41 -7.72 -7.17 0.39
C LYS A 41 -6.40 -7.18 -0.38
N MET A 42 -5.31 -6.79 0.26
CA MET A 42 -3.97 -6.83 -0.31
C MET A 42 -3.50 -8.26 -0.59
N SER A 43 -3.79 -9.21 0.29
CA SER A 43 -3.42 -10.63 0.11
C SER A 43 -4.12 -11.32 -1.07
N ARG A 44 -5.24 -10.75 -1.55
CA ARG A 44 -6.03 -11.28 -2.68
C ARG A 44 -5.66 -10.66 -4.02
N ALA A 45 -4.77 -9.67 -4.05
CA ALA A 45 -4.33 -9.05 -5.29
C ALA A 45 -3.51 -10.05 -6.13
N LYS A 46 -3.75 -10.09 -7.44
CA LYS A 46 -3.09 -11.06 -8.33
C LYS A 46 -1.62 -10.73 -8.61
N ASP A 47 -1.27 -9.45 -8.59
CA ASP A 47 0.06 -8.96 -8.93
C ASP A 47 0.95 -8.76 -7.69
N LEU A 48 0.50 -9.24 -6.52
CA LEU A 48 1.19 -9.10 -5.24
C LEU A 48 1.17 -10.41 -4.44
N LEU A 49 2.28 -10.74 -3.80
CA LEU A 49 2.43 -11.89 -2.92
C LEU A 49 2.95 -11.43 -1.56
N ILE A 50 2.15 -11.56 -0.49
CA ILE A 50 2.60 -11.21 0.87
C ILE A 50 3.60 -12.26 1.35
N ILE A 51 4.80 -11.80 1.74
CA ILE A 51 5.83 -12.63 2.36
C ILE A 51 5.63 -12.67 3.87
N ASP A 52 5.48 -11.49 4.47
CA ASP A 52 5.33 -11.32 5.92
C ASP A 52 4.41 -10.13 6.23
N LYS A 53 3.75 -10.21 7.38
CA LYS A 53 2.93 -9.11 7.91
C LYS A 53 3.00 -9.07 9.43
N LYS A 54 3.18 -7.87 9.96
CA LYS A 54 3.24 -7.61 11.40
C LYS A 54 2.31 -6.46 11.75
N PHE A 55 1.37 -6.73 12.66
CA PHE A 55 0.52 -5.69 13.23
C PHE A 55 1.18 -5.21 14.52
N LEU A 56 1.46 -3.91 14.60
CA LEU A 56 1.96 -3.29 15.82
C LEU A 56 0.82 -3.12 16.83
N ASP A 57 1.19 -2.79 18.07
CA ASP A 57 0.22 -2.53 19.12
C ASP A 57 -0.68 -1.34 18.78
N ILE A 58 -1.91 -1.39 19.29
CA ILE A 58 -2.87 -0.30 19.11
C ILE A 58 -2.61 0.75 20.18
N GLU A 59 -2.35 1.97 19.75
CA GLU A 59 -2.07 3.11 20.62
C GLU A 59 -3.28 4.05 20.70
N LYS A 60 -3.53 4.59 21.89
CA LYS A 60 -4.50 5.66 22.08
C LYS A 60 -3.78 6.99 21.89
N ILE A 61 -4.26 7.81 20.98
CA ILE A 61 -3.64 9.08 20.61
C ILE A 61 -4.60 10.25 20.80
N GLU A 62 -4.06 11.42 21.15
CA GLU A 62 -4.83 12.66 21.16
C GLU A 62 -4.87 13.27 19.75
N VAL A 63 -6.05 13.74 19.36
CA VAL A 63 -6.28 14.33 18.03
C VAL A 63 -6.94 15.69 18.15
N LYS A 64 -6.52 16.60 17.28
CA LYS A 64 -7.09 17.95 17.16
C LYS A 64 -8.26 17.95 16.16
N ASP A 65 -9.19 17.02 16.33
CA ASP A 65 -10.42 16.96 15.53
C ASP A 65 -11.57 17.69 16.24
N LYS A 66 -12.53 18.22 15.46
CA LYS A 66 -13.72 18.90 16.02
C LYS A 66 -14.72 17.93 16.63
N ASN A 67 -14.69 16.66 16.22
CA ASN A 67 -15.69 15.64 16.55
C ASN A 67 -15.24 14.71 17.69
N PHE A 68 -13.93 14.51 17.87
CA PHE A 68 -13.37 13.67 18.94
C PHE A 68 -11.97 14.17 19.34
N ARG A 69 -11.64 14.05 20.64
CA ARG A 69 -10.33 14.46 21.19
C ARG A 69 -9.33 13.31 21.28
N GLU A 70 -9.81 12.07 21.18
CA GLU A 70 -9.04 10.86 21.34
C GLU A 70 -9.37 9.88 20.22
N ALA A 71 -8.37 9.17 19.72
CA ALA A 71 -8.49 8.15 18.69
C ALA A 71 -7.59 6.95 19.02
N TYR A 72 -7.76 5.88 18.25
CA TYR A 72 -6.91 4.69 18.30
C TYR A 72 -6.20 4.56 16.97
N SER A 73 -4.87 4.47 17.00
CA SER A 73 -4.04 4.23 15.82
C SER A 73 -3.40 2.85 15.88
N GLN A 74 -3.26 2.22 14.72
CA GLN A 74 -2.48 1.00 14.54
C GLN A 74 -1.73 1.05 13.22
N VAL A 75 -0.51 0.54 13.24
CA VAL A 75 0.33 0.35 12.05
C VAL A 75 0.47 -1.13 11.74
N ALA A 76 0.39 -1.48 10.45
CA ALA A 76 0.75 -2.79 9.93
C ALA A 76 1.94 -2.65 8.99
N GLU A 77 2.98 -3.42 9.26
CA GLU A 77 4.15 -3.58 8.41
C GLU A 77 3.92 -4.79 7.51
N VAL A 78 4.07 -4.63 6.20
CA VAL A 78 3.83 -5.70 5.22
C VAL A 78 5.00 -5.78 4.26
N THR A 79 5.69 -6.92 4.24
CA THR A 79 6.69 -7.26 3.23
C THR A 79 6.05 -8.13 2.16
N PHE A 80 6.25 -7.77 0.90
CA PHE A 80 5.62 -8.45 -0.23
C PHE A 80 6.50 -8.43 -1.48
N LEU A 81 6.18 -9.33 -2.40
CA LEU A 81 6.66 -9.28 -3.78
C LEU A 81 5.57 -8.68 -4.66
N VAL A 82 5.96 -7.83 -5.61
CA VAL A 82 5.07 -7.27 -6.62
C VAL A 82 5.70 -7.43 -8.00
N LYS A 83 4.85 -7.69 -9.00
CA LYS A 83 5.28 -8.15 -10.32
C LYS A 83 6.18 -7.17 -11.08
N ASP A 84 5.87 -5.89 -11.05
CA ASP A 84 6.58 -4.84 -11.78
C ASP A 84 6.38 -3.46 -11.13
N LEU A 85 7.04 -2.43 -11.66
CA LEU A 85 7.02 -1.10 -11.05
C LEU A 85 5.64 -0.45 -11.20
N PHE A 86 4.95 -0.69 -12.33
CA PHE A 86 3.59 -0.20 -12.52
C PHE A 86 2.65 -0.76 -11.45
N SER A 87 2.70 -2.08 -11.20
CA SER A 87 1.91 -2.75 -10.16
C SER A 87 2.25 -2.22 -8.76
N LEU A 88 3.51 -1.87 -8.49
CA LEU A 88 3.90 -1.23 -7.22
C LEU A 88 3.25 0.15 -7.07
N VAL A 89 3.27 0.99 -8.11
CA VAL A 89 2.62 2.31 -8.08
C VAL A 89 1.11 2.17 -7.88
N VAL A 90 0.47 1.20 -8.55
CA VAL A 90 -0.95 0.89 -8.35
C VAL A 90 -1.22 0.47 -6.90
N ALA A 91 -0.37 -0.39 -6.32
CA ALA A 91 -0.49 -0.80 -4.92
C ALA A 91 -0.35 0.39 -3.95
N VAL A 92 0.57 1.34 -4.21
CA VAL A 92 0.68 2.58 -3.42
C VAL A 92 -0.61 3.38 -3.46
N VAL A 93 -1.22 3.53 -4.65
CA VAL A 93 -2.47 4.28 -4.80
C VAL A 93 -3.65 3.57 -4.12
N LEU A 94 -3.76 2.25 -4.27
CA LEU A 94 -4.89 1.47 -3.74
C LEU A 94 -4.85 1.29 -2.22
N TYR A 95 -3.66 1.03 -1.68
CA TYR A 95 -3.50 0.69 -0.28
C TYR A 95 -3.03 1.86 0.59
N GLY A 96 -2.63 2.97 -0.02
CA GLY A 96 -2.31 4.23 0.66
C GLY A 96 -1.35 4.07 1.84
N PRO A 97 -0.17 3.42 1.65
CA PRO A 97 0.77 3.25 2.74
C PRO A 97 1.29 4.62 3.19
N SER A 98 1.57 4.74 4.48
CA SER A 98 2.24 5.89 5.08
C SER A 98 3.72 5.96 4.68
N ALA A 99 4.35 4.80 4.44
CA ALA A 99 5.71 4.67 3.95
C ALA A 99 5.86 3.46 3.05
N ILE A 100 6.75 3.57 2.06
CA ILE A 100 7.13 2.53 1.11
C ILE A 100 8.66 2.43 1.07
N GLU A 101 9.17 1.20 1.05
CA GLU A 101 10.57 0.91 0.79
C GLU A 101 10.70 -0.22 -0.25
N ILE A 102 11.58 -0.03 -1.24
CA ILE A 102 11.98 -1.09 -2.16
C ILE A 102 13.20 -1.76 -1.54
N LEU A 103 13.06 -3.04 -1.18
CA LEU A 103 14.13 -3.81 -0.55
C LEU A 103 15.03 -4.46 -1.59
N GLU A 104 14.45 -5.03 -2.65
CA GLU A 104 15.17 -5.66 -3.76
C GLU A 104 14.36 -5.52 -5.07
N PRO A 105 15.02 -5.47 -6.24
CA PRO A 105 16.47 -5.35 -6.43
C PRO A 105 16.96 -3.92 -6.21
N LYS A 106 18.26 -3.74 -5.91
CA LYS A 106 18.89 -2.41 -5.78
C LYS A 106 18.91 -1.60 -7.07
N GLU A 107 18.96 -2.29 -8.21
CA GLU A 107 18.93 -1.67 -9.53
C GLU A 107 18.02 -2.45 -10.47
N ARG A 108 17.38 -1.74 -11.40
CA ARG A 108 16.51 -2.34 -12.41
C ARG A 108 16.51 -1.50 -13.67
N LYS A 109 16.58 -2.17 -14.82
CA LYS A 109 16.31 -1.54 -16.11
C LYS A 109 14.80 -1.47 -16.31
N ILE A 110 14.28 -0.26 -16.51
CA ILE A 110 12.87 -0.02 -16.77
C ILE A 110 12.73 0.37 -18.23
N LYS A 111 11.73 -0.21 -18.90
CA LYS A 111 11.47 0.14 -20.30
C LYS A 111 10.74 1.49 -20.39
N ILE A 112 10.91 2.20 -21.50
CA ILE A 112 10.31 3.52 -21.70
C ILE A 112 8.78 3.45 -21.65
N ASP A 113 8.19 2.41 -22.23
CA ASP A 113 6.73 2.18 -22.22
C ASP A 113 6.18 2.00 -20.80
N GLU A 114 6.92 1.35 -19.91
CA GLU A 114 6.52 1.20 -18.50
C GLU A 114 6.48 2.56 -17.78
N ILE A 115 7.50 3.41 -17.95
CA ILE A 115 7.53 4.76 -17.39
C ILE A 115 6.42 5.64 -17.98
N GLN A 116 6.16 5.53 -19.28
CA GLN A 116 5.08 6.26 -19.95
C GLN A 116 3.71 5.83 -19.40
N ASN A 117 3.50 4.53 -19.19
CA ASN A 117 2.27 4.00 -18.61
C ASN A 117 2.06 4.49 -17.16
N ILE A 118 3.10 4.47 -16.33
CA ILE A 118 3.04 5.04 -14.97
C ILE A 118 2.68 6.53 -15.01
N SER A 119 3.34 7.29 -15.88
CA SER A 119 3.10 8.74 -16.01
C SER A 119 1.67 9.05 -16.45
N ASN A 120 1.15 8.32 -17.43
CA ASN A 120 -0.23 8.46 -17.91
C ASN A 120 -1.25 8.05 -16.84
N PHE A 121 -0.97 6.99 -16.08
CA PHE A 121 -1.81 6.57 -14.96
C PHE A 121 -1.91 7.66 -13.88
N ILE A 122 -0.77 8.24 -13.47
CA ILE A 122 -0.74 9.34 -12.50
C ILE A 122 -1.46 10.57 -13.05
N ALA A 123 -1.23 10.95 -14.31
CA ALA A 123 -1.90 12.09 -14.94
C ALA A 123 -3.43 11.89 -14.99
N GLY A 124 -3.89 10.67 -15.31
CA GLY A 124 -5.29 10.30 -15.29
C GLY A 124 -5.91 10.40 -13.89
N LEU A 125 -5.22 9.88 -12.87
CA LEU A 125 -5.64 10.02 -11.47
C LEU A 125 -5.73 11.50 -11.06
N MET A 126 -4.72 12.31 -11.35
CA MET A 126 -4.74 13.75 -11.03
C MET A 126 -5.90 14.48 -11.72
N HIS A 127 -6.18 14.14 -12.99
CA HIS A 127 -7.31 14.71 -13.73
C HIS A 127 -8.65 14.35 -13.08
N GLN A 128 -8.84 13.08 -12.69
CA GLN A 128 -10.02 12.63 -11.97
C GLN A 128 -10.17 13.33 -10.60
N PHE A 129 -9.07 13.52 -9.87
CA PHE A 129 -9.07 14.22 -8.58
C PHE A 129 -9.50 15.68 -8.76
N ALA A 130 -8.99 16.35 -9.79
CA ALA A 130 -9.37 17.73 -10.10
C ALA A 130 -10.85 17.84 -10.51
N GLN A 131 -11.39 16.85 -11.22
CA GLN A 131 -12.80 16.83 -11.64
C GLN A 131 -13.78 16.52 -10.49
N ALA A 132 -13.39 15.68 -9.53
CA ALA A 132 -14.26 15.23 -8.44
C ALA A 132 -14.62 16.33 -7.42
N GLY A 133 -13.97 17.50 -7.49
CA GLY A 133 -14.21 18.61 -6.56
C GLY A 133 -13.83 18.25 -5.10
N PRO A 134 -14.37 18.96 -4.10
CA PRO A 134 -14.00 18.79 -2.68
C PRO A 134 -14.37 17.43 -2.02
N GLY A 135 -14.74 16.40 -2.79
CA GLY A 135 -15.20 15.08 -2.29
C GLY A 135 -14.32 13.88 -2.65
N GLY A 136 -13.29 14.05 -3.48
CA GLY A 136 -12.29 13.00 -3.80
C GLY A 136 -12.74 11.92 -4.80
N ILE A 137 -11.80 11.04 -5.20
CA ILE A 137 -12.02 9.91 -6.13
C ILE A 137 -12.48 8.67 -5.36
N VAL A 138 -13.49 7.96 -5.89
CA VAL A 138 -13.77 6.57 -5.51
C VAL A 138 -12.94 5.64 -6.40
N ILE A 139 -11.80 5.16 -5.90
CA ILE A 139 -11.02 4.11 -6.59
C ILE A 139 -11.64 2.76 -6.18
N LYS A 140 -12.35 2.12 -7.11
CA LYS A 140 -12.84 0.75 -6.91
C LYS A 140 -11.71 -0.23 -7.21
N ALA A 141 -11.34 -1.02 -6.20
CA ALA A 141 -10.48 -2.19 -6.35
C ALA A 141 -11.20 -3.31 -7.12
#